data_AF-A0A2K3L222-F1
#
_entry.id   AF-A0A2K3L222-F1
#
_cell.length_a   1.000
_cell.length_b   1.000
_cell.length_c   1.000
_cell.angle_alpha   90.00
_cell.angle_beta   90.00
_cell.angle_gamma   90.00
#
_symmetry.space_group_name_H-M   'P 1'
#
loop_
_entity.id
_entity.type
_entity.pdbx_description
1 polymer ?
#
loop_
_entity_poly.entity_id
_entity_poly.type
_entity_poly.pdbx_seq_one_letter_code
_entity_poly.pdbx_strand_id
1 'polypeptide(L)'
;MNPLMQFSQVLAKHGCKITFLTSDENYNKMKTTSINDGEGKLMEPHINLVSLPDGVNPQDDRKDLAKVILSTRITMSPMLPKLIEDINNLDSDNKISCIIVTKNMGWALEVAHQLGIKGALFWPASATSLVSFNSMERLVEEGIVDPQSGIPRKQEIQLSLNLPMMEAAAMPWYSLSNAFFFLHMMKEMQNVNLGEWWLCNTSMDLEAEAISLSPKFLPIGPLIGNEDNNIGSLWQEDETCLECDQLMNKTYICDVWKVGLGFEKDENGLITKEEIKKKVDELLEDEEIKERSLKLMEIVVKNKSEGDKNLNKFINWAKE
;
A
#
# COMPACT_ATOMS: atom_id res chain seq x y z
N MET A 1 0.01 8.23 -2.13
CA MET A 1 0.34 9.26 -1.13
C MET A 1 -0.71 9.39 -0.04
N ASN A 2 -2.01 9.46 -0.39
CA ASN A 2 -3.09 9.67 0.57
C ASN A 2 -3.07 8.70 1.77
N PRO A 3 -2.89 7.38 1.61
CA PRO A 3 -2.88 6.47 2.76
C PRO A 3 -1.71 6.68 3.73
N LEU A 4 -0.51 6.97 3.20
CA LEU A 4 0.67 7.22 4.06
C LEU A 4 0.54 8.55 4.81
N MET A 5 -0.04 9.57 4.19
CA MET A 5 -0.31 10.84 4.85
C MET A 5 -1.36 10.68 5.97
N GLN A 6 -2.45 9.96 5.71
CA GLN A 6 -3.43 9.60 6.75
C GLN A 6 -2.78 8.83 7.89
N PHE A 7 -1.94 7.85 7.58
CA PHE A 7 -1.19 7.11 8.61
C PHE A 7 -0.24 8.02 9.40
N SER A 8 0.39 8.98 8.74
CA SER A 8 1.23 10.01 9.39
C SER A 8 0.44 10.85 10.38
N GLN A 9 -0.80 11.23 10.05
CA GLN A 9 -1.71 11.93 10.97
C GLN A 9 -2.10 11.04 12.17
N VAL A 10 -2.34 9.75 11.94
CA VAL A 10 -2.61 8.79 13.04
C VAL A 10 -1.41 8.71 13.99
N LEU A 11 -0.18 8.61 13.47
CA LEU A 11 1.03 8.60 14.30
C LEU A 11 1.23 9.92 15.05
N ALA A 12 0.99 11.06 14.38
CA ALA A 12 1.07 12.38 15.01
C ALA A 12 0.11 12.53 16.19
N LYS A 13 -1.13 12.02 16.07
CA LYS A 13 -2.12 11.99 17.18
C LYS A 13 -1.66 11.11 18.36
N HIS A 14 -0.75 10.17 18.15
CA HIS A 14 -0.12 9.36 19.19
C HIS A 14 1.22 9.96 19.67
N GLY A 15 1.45 11.25 19.40
CA GLY A 15 2.59 12.01 19.90
C GLY A 15 3.90 11.75 19.15
N CYS A 16 3.87 11.14 17.97
CA CYS A 16 5.05 11.03 17.12
C CYS A 16 5.32 12.38 16.42
N LYS A 17 6.57 12.85 16.44
CA LYS A 17 7.02 13.93 15.56
C LYS A 17 7.29 13.32 14.18
N ILE A 18 6.63 13.83 13.14
CA ILE A 18 6.70 13.26 11.80
C ILE A 18 7.45 14.21 10.87
N THR A 19 8.43 13.67 10.15
CA THR A 19 8.95 14.29 8.94
C THR A 19 8.44 13.53 7.72
N PHE A 20 7.59 14.18 6.92
CA PHE A 20 7.02 13.60 5.71
C PHE A 20 7.83 14.03 4.49
N LEU A 21 8.60 13.09 3.93
CA LEU A 21 9.39 13.32 2.72
C LEU A 21 8.55 13.02 1.46
N THR A 22 8.58 13.94 0.50
CA THR A 22 7.98 13.74 -0.83
C THR A 22 8.83 14.38 -1.94
N SER A 23 8.42 14.26 -3.21
CA SER A 23 9.13 14.94 -4.31
C SER A 23 8.82 16.44 -4.33
N ASP A 24 9.74 17.26 -4.84
CA ASP A 24 9.52 18.71 -5.01
C ASP A 24 8.22 19.03 -5.77
N GLU A 25 7.93 18.24 -6.81
CA GLU A 25 6.70 18.33 -7.59
C GLU A 25 5.45 18.15 -6.71
N ASN A 26 5.44 17.10 -5.88
CA ASN A 26 4.32 16.80 -5.01
C ASN A 26 4.20 17.80 -3.86
N TYR A 27 5.34 18.22 -3.31
CA TYR A 27 5.41 19.23 -2.26
C TYR A 27 4.81 20.56 -2.73
N ASN A 28 5.13 20.99 -3.95
CA ASN A 28 4.57 22.20 -4.54
C ASN A 28 3.05 22.10 -4.74
N LYS A 29 2.54 20.95 -5.20
CA LYS A 29 1.10 20.68 -5.32
C LYS A 29 0.37 20.73 -3.97
N MET A 30 0.96 20.18 -2.91
CA MET A 30 0.39 20.24 -1.57
C MET A 30 0.30 21.68 -1.06
N LYS A 31 1.33 22.49 -1.31
CA LYS A 31 1.36 23.90 -0.91
C LYS A 31 0.32 24.74 -1.62
N THR A 32 0.16 24.58 -2.94
CA THR A 32 -0.81 25.36 -3.71
C THR A 32 -2.25 25.02 -3.35
N THR A 33 -2.55 23.73 -3.10
CA THR A 33 -3.89 23.29 -2.68
C THR A 33 -4.27 23.85 -1.30
N SER A 34 -3.33 23.86 -0.35
CA SER A 34 -3.54 24.40 1.00
C SER A 34 -3.83 25.91 1.04
N ILE A 35 -3.47 26.65 -0.02
CA ILE A 35 -3.71 28.10 -0.15
C ILE A 35 -5.12 28.38 -0.69
N ASN A 36 -5.67 27.49 -1.52
CA ASN A 36 -6.91 27.72 -2.25
C ASN A 36 -8.18 27.32 -1.47
N ASP A 37 -8.09 26.40 -0.52
CA ASP A 37 -9.28 25.83 0.14
C ASP A 37 -9.81 26.64 1.34
N GLY A 38 -9.23 27.79 1.68
CA GLY A 38 -9.76 28.71 2.72
C GLY A 38 -9.78 28.15 4.17
N GLU A 39 -9.68 26.84 4.34
CA GLU A 39 -9.47 26.11 5.57
C GLU A 39 -8.03 25.61 5.60
N GLY A 40 -7.12 26.44 6.13
CA GLY A 40 -5.71 26.10 6.32
C GLY A 40 -5.48 25.02 7.39
N LYS A 41 -6.11 23.85 7.26
CA LYS A 41 -6.21 22.82 8.30
C LYS A 41 -5.91 21.40 7.79
N LEU A 42 -4.96 21.26 6.86
CA LEU A 42 -4.58 19.92 6.40
C LEU A 42 -3.45 19.28 7.23
N MET A 43 -2.60 20.09 7.87
CA MET A 43 -1.40 19.60 8.55
C MET A 43 -1.54 19.74 10.06
N GLU A 44 -1.52 18.60 10.75
CA GLU A 44 -1.32 18.57 12.20
C GLU A 44 -0.02 19.30 12.55
N PRO A 45 0.06 20.07 13.67
CA PRO A 45 1.25 20.84 14.05
C PRO A 45 2.54 20.00 14.16
N HIS A 46 2.39 18.68 14.25
CA HIS A 46 3.48 17.73 14.46
C HIS A 46 3.97 17.05 13.17
N ILE A 47 3.49 17.46 11.99
CA ILE A 47 3.96 16.96 10.68
C ILE A 47 4.77 18.05 9.97
N ASN A 48 6.07 17.81 9.83
CA ASN A 48 6.97 18.64 9.03
C ASN A 48 7.11 18.08 7.62
N LEU A 49 6.71 18.83 6.61
CA LEU A 49 6.86 18.45 5.20
C LEU A 49 8.25 18.85 4.69
N VAL A 50 8.97 17.89 4.10
CA VAL A 50 10.25 18.09 3.42
C VAL A 50 10.21 17.50 2.02
N SER A 51 11.09 17.96 1.14
CA SER A 51 11.14 17.47 -0.23
C SER A 51 12.56 17.21 -0.72
N LEU A 52 12.65 16.32 -1.71
CA LEU A 52 13.82 16.09 -2.54
C LEU A 52 13.40 16.12 -4.01
N PRO A 53 14.32 16.42 -4.95
CA PRO A 53 14.04 16.26 -6.37
C PRO A 53 13.87 14.77 -6.71
N ASP A 54 12.87 14.44 -7.53
CA ASP A 54 12.66 13.08 -8.06
C ASP A 54 13.49 12.79 -9.32
N GLY A 55 14.22 13.78 -9.82
CA GLY A 55 15.11 13.68 -10.97
C GLY A 55 14.41 13.59 -12.33
N VAL A 56 13.06 13.58 -12.37
CA VAL A 56 12.31 13.43 -13.61
C VAL A 56 12.42 14.74 -14.38
N ASN A 57 12.86 14.68 -15.65
CA ASN A 57 13.03 15.88 -16.46
C ASN A 57 11.67 16.58 -16.64
N PRO A 58 11.58 17.93 -16.57
CA PRO A 58 10.34 18.66 -16.82
C PRO A 58 9.65 18.35 -18.16
N GLN A 59 10.39 17.86 -19.16
CA GLN A 59 9.86 17.49 -20.47
C GLN A 59 9.39 16.04 -20.57
N ASP A 60 9.68 15.22 -19.56
CA ASP A 60 9.34 13.80 -19.57
C ASP A 60 7.88 13.58 -19.16
N ASP A 61 7.26 12.56 -19.76
CA ASP A 61 5.92 12.13 -19.35
C ASP A 61 5.99 11.48 -17.96
N ARG A 62 5.42 12.16 -16.97
CA ARG A 62 5.32 11.68 -15.59
C ARG A 62 4.32 10.53 -15.42
N LYS A 63 3.57 10.16 -16.47
CA LYS A 63 2.76 8.92 -16.51
C LYS A 63 3.62 7.67 -16.79
N ASP A 64 4.85 7.83 -17.27
CA ASP A 64 5.82 6.73 -17.33
C ASP A 64 6.30 6.38 -15.92
N LEU A 65 5.53 5.51 -15.26
CA LEU A 65 5.79 5.10 -13.88
C LEU A 65 7.16 4.43 -13.74
N ALA A 66 7.62 3.67 -14.72
CA ALA A 66 8.94 3.04 -14.68
C ALA A 66 10.05 4.09 -14.60
N LYS A 67 9.95 5.12 -15.43
CA LYS A 67 10.87 6.25 -15.43
C LYS A 67 10.82 7.04 -14.14
N VAL A 68 9.63 7.34 -13.62
CA VAL A 68 9.47 8.04 -12.34
C VAL A 68 10.10 7.25 -11.20
N ILE A 69 9.83 5.94 -11.11
CA ILE A 69 10.38 5.06 -10.07
C ILE A 69 11.91 5.04 -10.11
N LEU A 70 12.49 4.80 -11.29
CA LEU A 70 13.95 4.71 -11.45
C LEU A 70 14.63 6.04 -11.14
N SER A 71 14.11 7.13 -11.71
CA SER A 71 14.65 8.47 -11.50
C SER A 71 14.61 8.86 -10.02
N THR A 72 13.46 8.63 -9.37
CA THR A 72 13.28 8.93 -7.94
C THR A 72 14.33 8.20 -7.11
N ARG A 73 14.52 6.90 -7.34
CA ARG A 73 15.51 6.10 -6.62
C ARG A 73 16.93 6.62 -6.85
N ILE A 74 17.33 6.83 -8.09
CA ILE A 74 18.69 7.27 -8.46
C ILE A 74 19.00 8.64 -7.87
N THR A 75 18.02 9.55 -7.85
CA THR A 75 18.21 10.92 -7.37
C THR A 75 18.10 11.04 -5.85
N MET A 76 17.06 10.47 -5.23
CA MET A 76 16.80 10.67 -3.80
C MET A 76 17.70 9.82 -2.89
N SER A 77 18.04 8.60 -3.29
CA SER A 77 18.86 7.70 -2.47
C SER A 77 20.19 8.29 -1.99
N PRO A 78 21.02 8.94 -2.85
CA PRO A 78 22.27 9.56 -2.39
C PRO A 78 22.04 10.85 -1.57
N MET A 79 20.87 11.48 -1.68
CA MET A 79 20.54 12.72 -0.95
C MET A 79 19.94 12.45 0.44
N LEU A 80 19.28 11.31 0.63
CA LEU A 80 18.59 10.96 1.86
C LEU A 80 19.49 10.97 3.11
N PRO A 81 20.74 10.45 3.09
CA PRO A 81 21.61 10.51 4.27
C PRO A 81 21.88 11.94 4.74
N LYS A 82 22.13 12.86 3.80
CA LYS A 82 22.39 14.26 4.13
C LYS A 82 21.15 14.94 4.69
N LEU A 83 19.98 14.67 4.10
CA LEU A 83 18.72 15.18 4.62
C LEU A 83 18.45 14.71 6.06
N ILE A 84 18.70 13.44 6.37
CA ILE A 84 18.56 12.89 7.74
C ILE A 84 19.53 13.59 8.71
N GLU A 85 20.79 13.76 8.31
CA GLU A 85 21.78 14.49 9.10
C GLU A 85 21.32 15.92 9.41
N ASP A 86 20.85 16.64 8.39
CA ASP A 86 20.40 18.03 8.53
C ASP A 86 19.18 18.13 9.46
N ILE A 87 18.21 17.21 9.35
CA ILE A 87 17.05 17.14 10.25
C ILE A 87 17.50 16.87 11.69
N ASN A 88 18.41 15.91 11.90
CA ASN A 88 18.92 15.57 13.23
C ASN A 88 19.69 16.71 13.89
N ASN A 89 20.28 17.61 13.10
CA ASN A 89 20.99 18.80 13.58
C ASN A 89 20.04 19.95 13.99
N LEU A 90 18.78 19.93 13.56
CA LEU A 90 17.78 20.94 13.93
C LEU A 90 17.22 20.72 15.35
N ASP A 91 17.16 19.48 15.82
CA ASP A 91 16.62 19.10 17.13
C ASP A 91 17.40 17.90 17.67
N SER A 92 18.44 18.18 18.49
CA SER A 92 19.35 17.15 19.01
C SER A 92 18.66 16.11 19.90
N ASP A 93 17.53 16.49 20.50
CA ASP A 93 16.76 15.65 21.41
C ASP A 93 15.72 14.79 20.68
N ASN A 94 15.49 15.05 19.38
CA ASN A 94 14.48 14.37 18.57
C ASN A 94 15.04 13.95 17.22
N LYS A 95 16.07 13.11 17.27
CA LYS A 95 16.66 12.50 16.07
C LYS A 95 15.67 11.53 15.42
N ILE A 96 15.79 11.37 14.11
CA ILE A 96 15.07 10.36 13.33
C ILE A 96 15.43 8.96 13.87
N SER A 97 14.48 8.33 14.54
CA SER A 97 14.62 6.98 15.12
C SER A 97 14.11 5.88 14.19
N CYS A 98 13.18 6.20 13.28
CA CYS A 98 12.54 5.24 12.39
C CYS A 98 12.20 5.85 11.02
N ILE A 99 12.36 5.06 9.96
CA ILE A 99 11.94 5.35 8.58
C ILE A 99 10.80 4.41 8.19
N ILE A 100 9.69 4.98 7.76
CA ILE A 100 8.52 4.26 7.24
C ILE A 100 8.41 4.53 5.75
N VAL A 101 8.35 3.46 4.94
CA VAL A 101 8.28 3.56 3.49
C VAL A 101 6.98 2.98 2.96
N THR A 102 6.58 3.37 1.75
CA THR A 102 5.52 2.68 0.98
C THR A 102 6.12 1.82 -0.13
N LYS A 103 5.24 1.12 -0.87
CA LYS A 103 5.58 0.50 -2.16
C LYS A 103 6.40 1.45 -3.05
N ASN A 104 7.43 0.93 -3.72
CA ASN A 104 8.40 1.62 -4.57
C ASN A 104 9.40 2.57 -3.86
N MET A 105 9.34 2.68 -2.53
CA MET A 105 10.30 3.46 -1.73
C MET A 105 11.16 2.56 -0.84
N GLY A 106 11.25 1.26 -1.14
CA GLY A 106 11.99 0.28 -0.36
C GLY A 106 13.48 0.62 -0.24
N TRP A 107 14.06 1.26 -1.26
CA TRP A 107 15.46 1.75 -1.24
C TRP A 107 15.79 2.64 -0.03
N ALA A 108 14.80 3.34 0.55
CA ALA A 108 15.05 4.16 1.74
C ALA A 108 15.28 3.32 3.00
N LEU A 109 14.82 2.06 3.03
CA LEU A 109 15.14 1.11 4.10
C LEU A 109 16.58 0.58 3.99
N GLU A 110 17.14 0.51 2.78
CA GLU A 110 18.56 0.21 2.59
C GLU A 110 19.44 1.33 3.18
N VAL A 111 19.08 2.60 2.92
CA VAL A 111 19.73 3.75 3.54
C VAL A 111 19.56 3.75 5.06
N ALA A 112 18.35 3.48 5.56
CA ALA A 112 18.07 3.38 6.99
C ALA A 112 18.96 2.33 7.66
N HIS A 113 19.05 1.14 7.07
CA HIS A 113 19.88 0.04 7.56
C HIS A 113 21.36 0.42 7.64
N GLN A 114 21.90 1.08 6.61
CA GLN A 114 23.29 1.55 6.60
C GLN A 114 23.58 2.59 7.69
N LEU A 115 22.59 3.41 8.04
CA LEU A 115 22.68 4.43 9.09
C LEU A 115 22.34 3.90 10.49
N GLY A 116 21.96 2.62 10.62
CA GLY A 116 21.51 2.04 11.88
C GLY A 116 20.16 2.58 12.36
N ILE A 117 19.33 3.10 11.46
CA ILE A 117 17.99 3.63 11.74
C ILE A 117 16.97 2.51 11.54
N LYS A 118 16.00 2.40 12.45
CA LYS A 118 14.92 1.40 12.36
C LYS A 118 14.09 1.62 11.11
N GLY A 119 13.60 0.54 10.49
CA GLY A 119 12.86 0.60 9.24
C GLY A 119 11.55 -0.19 9.29
N ALA A 120 10.50 0.31 8.65
CA ALA A 120 9.24 -0.41 8.47
C ALA A 120 8.58 -0.10 7.11
N LEU A 121 7.84 -1.08 6.59
CA LEU A 121 6.97 -0.91 5.42
C LEU A 121 5.55 -0.56 5.90
N PHE A 122 4.96 0.48 5.35
CA PHE A 122 3.52 0.71 5.37
C PHE A 122 2.88 0.22 4.07
N TRP A 123 2.03 -0.79 4.19
CA TRP A 123 1.33 -1.42 3.08
C TRP A 123 -0.17 -1.11 3.16
N PRO A 124 -0.68 -0.18 2.33
CA PRO A 124 -2.07 0.27 2.41
C PRO A 124 -3.09 -0.68 1.77
N ALA A 125 -2.62 -1.70 1.03
CA ALA A 125 -3.47 -2.71 0.39
C ALA A 125 -3.60 -3.97 1.28
N SER A 126 -4.25 -5.01 0.75
CA SER A 126 -4.52 -6.26 1.48
C SER A 126 -3.24 -7.03 1.85
N ALA A 127 -3.27 -7.78 2.96
CA ALA A 127 -2.13 -8.63 3.36
C ALA A 127 -1.83 -9.70 2.30
N THR A 128 -2.86 -10.23 1.65
CA THR A 128 -2.71 -11.17 0.53
C THR A 128 -1.92 -10.55 -0.62
N SER A 129 -2.12 -9.26 -0.93
CA SER A 129 -1.35 -8.60 -2.00
C SER A 129 0.13 -8.53 -1.64
N LEU A 130 0.47 -8.27 -0.39
CA LEU A 130 1.86 -8.27 0.06
C LEU A 130 2.46 -9.68 0.05
N VAL A 131 1.71 -10.70 0.47
CA VAL A 131 2.12 -12.11 0.36
C VAL A 131 2.42 -12.48 -1.09
N SER A 132 1.62 -12.00 -2.04
CA SER A 132 1.84 -12.27 -3.46
C SER A 132 3.20 -11.78 -3.93
N PHE A 133 3.59 -10.55 -3.58
CA PHE A 133 4.91 -9.99 -3.87
C PHE A 133 6.03 -10.72 -3.12
N ASN A 134 5.84 -11.04 -1.84
CA ASN A 134 6.82 -11.79 -1.05
C ASN A 134 7.04 -13.22 -1.57
N SER A 135 6.04 -13.79 -2.26
CA SER A 135 6.12 -15.14 -2.84
C SER A 135 6.82 -15.17 -4.20
N MET A 136 7.13 -14.03 -4.82
CA MET A 136 7.67 -13.97 -6.18
C MET A 136 8.93 -14.82 -6.37
N GLU A 137 9.90 -14.73 -5.44
CA GLU A 137 11.14 -15.52 -5.50
C GLU A 137 10.84 -17.03 -5.48
N ARG A 138 10.01 -17.48 -4.53
CA ARG A 138 9.56 -18.88 -4.44
C ARG A 138 8.83 -19.33 -5.72
N LEU A 139 7.92 -18.52 -6.24
CA LEU A 139 7.16 -18.85 -7.45
C LEU A 139 8.05 -18.98 -8.70
N VAL A 140 9.15 -18.23 -8.75
CA VAL A 140 10.19 -18.36 -9.79
C VAL A 140 11.00 -19.64 -9.58
N GLU A 141 11.44 -19.92 -8.36
CA GLU A 141 12.21 -21.14 -8.02
C GLU A 141 11.44 -22.43 -8.30
N GLU A 142 10.14 -22.44 -8.01
CA GLU A 142 9.23 -23.55 -8.30
C GLU A 142 8.85 -23.65 -9.79
N GLY A 143 9.31 -22.70 -10.62
CA GLY A 143 9.02 -22.65 -12.05
C GLY A 143 7.55 -22.32 -12.37
N ILE A 144 6.79 -21.77 -11.42
CA ILE A 144 5.40 -21.34 -11.63
C ILE A 144 5.35 -20.04 -12.44
N VAL A 145 6.35 -19.17 -12.26
CA VAL A 145 6.47 -17.87 -12.92
C VAL A 145 7.78 -17.80 -13.71
N ASP A 146 7.76 -17.16 -14.87
CA ASP A 146 8.97 -16.92 -15.65
C ASP A 146 9.88 -15.85 -14.99
N PRO A 147 11.18 -16.14 -14.76
CA PRO A 147 12.08 -15.25 -14.01
C PRO A 147 12.34 -13.90 -14.68
N GLN A 148 12.17 -13.78 -16.01
CA GLN A 148 12.49 -12.56 -16.74
C GLN A 148 11.27 -11.70 -16.98
N SER A 149 10.16 -12.35 -17.37
CA SER A 149 8.93 -11.65 -17.76
C SER A 149 7.92 -11.53 -16.63
N GLY A 150 8.00 -12.36 -15.59
CA GLY A 150 6.97 -12.46 -14.56
C GLY A 150 5.69 -13.14 -15.02
N ILE A 151 5.67 -13.69 -16.24
CA ILE A 151 4.50 -14.36 -16.82
C ILE A 151 4.28 -15.70 -16.11
N PRO A 152 3.10 -15.93 -15.51
CA PRO A 152 2.69 -17.23 -14.99
C PRO A 152 2.67 -18.31 -16.07
N ARG A 153 3.18 -19.50 -15.74
CA ARG A 153 3.13 -20.68 -16.62
C ARG A 153 1.83 -21.48 -16.48
N LYS A 154 1.06 -21.18 -15.44
CA LYS A 154 -0.24 -21.80 -15.13
C LYS A 154 -1.33 -20.73 -15.19
N GLN A 155 -2.57 -21.17 -15.47
CA GLN A 155 -3.74 -20.30 -15.47
C GLN A 155 -4.19 -19.91 -14.07
N GLU A 156 -3.82 -20.69 -13.06
CA GLU A 156 -4.15 -20.45 -11.66
C GLU A 156 -2.90 -20.55 -10.80
N ILE A 157 -2.85 -19.73 -9.74
CA ILE A 157 -1.78 -19.68 -8.75
C ILE A 157 -2.40 -19.76 -7.37
N GLN A 158 -1.80 -20.61 -6.53
CA GLN A 158 -2.07 -20.65 -5.09
C GLN A 158 -0.83 -20.14 -4.34
N LEU A 159 -0.98 -19.04 -3.60
CA LEU A 159 0.13 -18.39 -2.89
C LEU A 159 0.61 -19.19 -1.68
N SER A 160 -0.29 -19.93 -1.03
CA SER A 160 -0.02 -20.86 0.06
C SER A 160 -1.20 -21.84 0.19
N LEU A 161 -0.98 -23.01 0.78
CA LEU A 161 -1.99 -24.07 0.89
C LEU A 161 -3.33 -23.61 1.48
N ASN A 162 -3.30 -22.65 2.42
CA ASN A 162 -4.49 -22.12 3.10
C ASN A 162 -5.08 -20.86 2.45
N LEU A 163 -4.43 -20.33 1.40
CA LEU A 163 -4.95 -19.22 0.63
C LEU A 163 -5.76 -19.74 -0.57
N PRO A 164 -6.77 -18.99 -1.03
CA PRO A 164 -7.58 -19.42 -2.18
C PRO A 164 -6.71 -19.58 -3.44
N MET A 165 -7.10 -20.53 -4.28
CA MET A 165 -6.60 -20.60 -5.66
C MET A 165 -7.14 -19.37 -6.40
N MET A 166 -6.29 -18.70 -7.16
CA MET A 166 -6.65 -17.50 -7.91
C MET A 166 -6.25 -17.63 -9.37
N GLU A 167 -7.00 -16.99 -10.26
CA GLU A 167 -6.55 -16.79 -11.63
C GLU A 167 -5.19 -16.10 -11.63
N ALA A 168 -4.28 -16.56 -12.48
CA ALA A 168 -2.96 -15.99 -12.60
C ALA A 168 -2.99 -14.50 -13.01
N ALA A 169 -4.06 -14.09 -13.71
CA ALA A 169 -4.34 -12.71 -14.04
C ALA A 169 -4.61 -11.83 -12.81
N ALA A 170 -5.01 -12.42 -11.69
CA ALA A 170 -5.24 -11.72 -10.43
C ALA A 170 -3.94 -11.33 -9.71
N MET A 171 -2.78 -11.87 -10.14
CA MET A 171 -1.51 -11.54 -9.51
C MET A 171 -1.16 -10.07 -9.77
N PRO A 172 -0.81 -9.28 -8.74
CA PRO A 172 -0.67 -7.83 -8.91
C PRO A 172 0.44 -7.34 -9.84
N TRP A 173 1.37 -8.21 -10.21
CA TRP A 173 2.39 -7.91 -11.22
C TRP A 173 1.95 -8.28 -12.64
N TYR A 174 0.91 -9.10 -12.79
CA TYR A 174 0.43 -9.57 -14.09
C TYR A 174 -0.28 -8.45 -14.85
N SER A 175 -1.17 -7.70 -14.19
CA SER A 175 -1.89 -6.56 -14.80
C SER A 175 -0.96 -5.43 -15.24
N LEU A 176 0.23 -5.32 -14.64
CA LEU A 176 1.25 -4.37 -15.07
C LEU A 176 1.92 -4.77 -16.40
N SER A 177 1.70 -6.00 -16.87
CA SER A 177 2.05 -6.54 -18.19
C SER A 177 3.45 -6.17 -18.70
N ASN A 178 4.42 -6.02 -17.80
CA ASN A 178 5.74 -5.48 -18.11
C ASN A 178 6.81 -6.08 -17.17
N ALA A 179 7.77 -6.76 -17.80
CA ALA A 179 8.93 -7.38 -17.16
C ALA A 179 9.66 -6.44 -16.19
N PHE A 180 9.70 -5.13 -16.51
CA PHE A 180 10.28 -4.12 -15.63
C PHE A 180 9.62 -4.12 -14.24
N PHE A 181 8.29 -4.08 -14.14
CA PHE A 181 7.61 -4.00 -12.85
C PHE A 181 7.78 -5.29 -12.04
N PHE A 182 7.77 -6.44 -12.70
CA PHE A 182 8.03 -7.71 -12.04
C PHE A 182 9.41 -7.74 -11.37
N LEU A 183 10.46 -7.45 -12.14
CA LEU A 183 11.85 -7.42 -11.66
C LEU A 183 12.07 -6.32 -10.62
N HIS A 184 11.48 -5.14 -10.83
CA HIS A 184 11.52 -4.04 -9.87
C HIS A 184 10.86 -4.42 -8.55
N MET A 185 9.67 -5.04 -8.58
CA MET A 185 8.98 -5.46 -7.37
C MET A 185 9.73 -6.56 -6.62
N MET A 186 10.35 -7.53 -7.31
CA MET A 186 11.24 -8.50 -6.66
C MET A 186 12.38 -7.78 -5.92
N LYS A 187 13.03 -6.79 -6.56
CA LYS A 187 14.09 -6.02 -5.92
C LYS A 187 13.59 -5.21 -4.73
N GLU A 188 12.43 -4.57 -4.86
CA GLU A 188 11.81 -3.82 -3.77
C GLU A 188 11.46 -4.74 -2.60
N MET A 189 11.01 -5.98 -2.86
CA MET A 189 10.74 -6.95 -1.81
C MET A 189 11.99 -7.31 -1.00
N GLN A 190 13.17 -7.36 -1.62
CA GLN A 190 14.43 -7.53 -0.90
C GLN A 190 14.72 -6.32 0.01
N ASN A 191 14.47 -5.10 -0.48
CA ASN A 191 14.70 -3.88 0.29
C ASN A 191 13.71 -3.73 1.45
N VAL A 192 12.42 -4.03 1.25
CA VAL A 192 11.41 -3.96 2.33
C VAL A 192 11.59 -5.03 3.39
N ASN A 193 12.27 -6.13 3.06
CA ASN A 193 12.65 -7.16 4.03
C ASN A 193 13.73 -6.70 5.03
N LEU A 194 14.44 -5.60 4.74
CA LEU A 194 15.34 -4.94 5.70
C LEU A 194 14.57 -4.24 6.84
N GLY A 195 13.30 -3.90 6.63
CA GLY A 195 12.44 -3.36 7.66
C GLY A 195 11.96 -4.44 8.64
N GLU A 196 11.76 -4.07 9.89
CA GLU A 196 11.31 -4.99 10.95
C GLU A 196 9.84 -5.37 10.77
N TRP A 197 9.00 -4.37 10.47
CA TRP A 197 7.55 -4.50 10.42
C TRP A 197 6.98 -4.24 9.03
N TRP A 198 5.95 -5.01 8.69
CA TRP A 198 5.02 -4.76 7.59
C TRP A 198 3.68 -4.32 8.18
N LEU A 199 3.53 -3.01 8.33
CA LEU A 199 2.33 -2.35 8.81
C LEU A 199 1.25 -2.42 7.73
N CYS A 200 0.28 -3.31 7.92
CA CYS A 200 -0.76 -3.54 6.93
C CYS A 200 -2.10 -2.96 7.40
N ASN A 201 -2.77 -2.20 6.53
CA ASN A 201 -4.10 -1.66 6.81
C ASN A 201 -5.18 -2.74 6.63
N THR A 202 -5.09 -3.80 7.42
CA THR A 202 -6.04 -4.93 7.44
C THR A 202 -6.38 -5.32 8.88
N SER A 203 -7.39 -6.16 9.04
CA SER A 203 -7.83 -6.73 10.33
C SER A 203 -7.36 -8.18 10.44
N MET A 204 -6.97 -8.62 11.63
CA MET A 204 -6.38 -9.96 11.86
C MET A 204 -7.24 -11.09 11.30
N ASP A 205 -8.51 -11.16 11.67
CA ASP A 205 -9.38 -12.28 11.27
C ASP A 205 -9.81 -12.20 9.79
N LEU A 206 -9.62 -11.05 9.13
CA LEU A 206 -10.03 -10.88 7.73
C LEU A 206 -9.08 -11.60 6.78
N GLU A 207 -7.78 -11.61 7.13
CA GLU A 207 -6.71 -12.17 6.31
C GLU A 207 -5.73 -13.00 7.16
N ALA A 208 -6.23 -13.71 8.17
CA ALA A 208 -5.41 -14.44 9.15
C ALA A 208 -4.40 -15.39 8.49
N GLU A 209 -4.82 -16.11 7.45
CA GLU A 209 -3.96 -17.02 6.71
C GLU A 209 -2.80 -16.27 6.03
N ALA A 210 -3.06 -15.13 5.37
CA ALA A 210 -2.03 -14.33 4.72
C ALA A 210 -1.05 -13.74 5.74
N ILE A 211 -1.58 -13.21 6.85
CA ILE A 211 -0.80 -12.62 7.95
C ILE A 211 0.14 -13.68 8.56
N SER A 212 -0.32 -14.93 8.67
CA SER A 212 0.47 -16.01 9.28
C SER A 212 1.72 -16.41 8.49
N LEU A 213 1.81 -16.02 7.21
CA LEU A 213 2.92 -16.41 6.31
C LEU A 213 4.22 -15.63 6.55
N SER A 214 4.20 -14.56 7.35
CA SER A 214 5.40 -13.85 7.75
C SER A 214 5.27 -13.25 9.14
N PRO A 215 6.28 -13.43 10.03
CA PRO A 215 6.27 -12.82 11.35
C PRO A 215 6.41 -11.30 11.31
N LYS A 216 6.75 -10.71 10.14
CA LYS A 216 6.86 -9.26 9.96
C LYS A 216 5.50 -8.57 9.89
N PHE A 217 4.42 -9.29 9.56
CA PHE A 217 3.09 -8.67 9.48
C PHE A 217 2.65 -8.09 10.82
N LEU A 218 2.27 -6.83 10.78
CA LEU A 218 1.66 -6.14 11.90
C LEU A 218 0.37 -5.46 11.41
N PRO A 219 -0.79 -6.14 11.54
CA PRO A 219 -2.07 -5.59 11.13
C PRO A 219 -2.45 -4.45 12.07
N ILE A 220 -2.57 -3.25 11.51
CA ILE A 220 -2.90 -2.01 12.24
C ILE A 220 -4.26 -1.43 11.80
N GLY A 221 -4.99 -2.18 10.98
CA GLY A 221 -6.25 -1.76 10.42
C GLY A 221 -7.48 -2.18 11.22
N PRO A 222 -8.66 -1.72 10.79
CA PRO A 222 -8.83 -0.75 9.71
C PRO A 222 -8.49 0.68 10.19
N LEU A 223 -7.63 1.36 9.45
CA LEU A 223 -7.38 2.80 9.60
C LEU A 223 -8.54 3.56 8.96
N ILE A 224 -9.72 3.48 9.58
CA ILE A 224 -10.89 4.25 9.15
C ILE A 224 -10.60 5.73 9.46
N GLY A 225 -10.53 6.56 8.42
CA GLY A 225 -10.52 8.01 8.61
C GLY A 225 -11.79 8.42 9.34
N ASN A 226 -11.68 9.28 10.36
CA ASN A 226 -12.87 9.87 10.98
C ASN A 226 -13.77 10.45 9.87
N GLU A 227 -15.09 10.23 9.98
CA GLU A 227 -16.10 10.72 9.03
C GLU A 227 -16.02 12.24 8.79
N ASP A 228 -15.36 12.99 9.68
CA ASP A 228 -15.14 14.43 9.59
C ASP A 228 -14.03 14.86 8.60
N ASN A 229 -13.17 13.94 8.15
CA ASN A 229 -12.07 14.26 7.24
C ASN A 229 -12.36 13.67 5.86
N ASN A 230 -13.34 14.27 5.18
CA ASN A 230 -13.46 14.24 3.72
C ASN A 230 -12.26 14.99 3.10
N ILE A 231 -11.05 14.48 3.32
CA ILE A 231 -9.88 14.88 2.55
C ILE A 231 -10.13 14.23 1.19
N GLY A 232 -10.81 14.97 0.32
CA GLY A 232 -10.98 14.60 -1.08
C GLY A 232 -9.65 14.15 -1.65
N SER A 233 -9.68 13.17 -2.56
CA SER A 233 -8.45 12.71 -3.18
C SER A 233 -7.74 13.91 -3.81
N LEU A 234 -6.59 14.30 -3.23
CA LEU A 234 -5.72 15.37 -3.71
C LEU A 234 -5.18 15.09 -5.13
N TRP A 235 -5.41 13.89 -5.64
CA TRP A 235 -4.91 13.36 -6.88
C TRP A 235 -6.09 12.93 -7.74
N GLN A 236 -6.01 13.23 -9.03
CA GLN A 236 -6.82 12.53 -10.03
C GLN A 236 -6.58 11.02 -9.85
N GLU A 237 -7.67 10.25 -9.85
CA GLU A 237 -7.59 8.79 -9.73
C GLU A 237 -6.65 8.26 -10.81
N ASP A 238 -5.63 7.52 -10.36
CA ASP A 238 -4.73 6.83 -11.27
C ASP A 238 -5.45 5.61 -11.82
N GLU A 239 -5.90 5.70 -13.07
CA GLU A 239 -6.58 4.59 -13.75
C GLU A 239 -5.69 3.35 -13.87
N THR A 240 -4.36 3.47 -13.75
CA THR A 240 -3.44 2.31 -13.74
C THR A 240 -3.40 1.60 -12.38
N CYS A 241 -3.80 2.28 -11.28
CA CYS A 241 -4.04 1.64 -10.00
C CYS A 241 -5.34 0.83 -9.98
N LEU A 242 -6.24 1.01 -10.96
CA LEU A 242 -7.48 0.24 -11.04
C LEU A 242 -7.22 -1.25 -11.32
N GLU A 243 -6.07 -1.65 -11.84
CA GLU A 243 -5.89 -3.06 -12.27
C GLU A 243 -4.94 -3.88 -11.39
N CYS A 244 -4.22 -3.28 -10.45
CA CYS A 244 -3.15 -3.97 -9.71
C CYS A 244 -3.67 -5.05 -8.74
N ASP A 245 -4.43 -4.69 -7.72
CA ASP A 245 -4.90 -5.63 -6.69
C ASP A 245 -6.41 -5.91 -6.76
N GLN A 246 -7.15 -5.17 -7.61
CA GLN A 246 -8.60 -5.26 -7.67
C GLN A 246 -9.12 -6.63 -8.09
N LEU A 247 -8.44 -7.33 -9.00
CA LEU A 247 -8.88 -8.66 -9.41
C LEU A 247 -8.70 -9.68 -8.28
N MET A 248 -7.63 -9.56 -7.51
CA MET A 248 -7.45 -10.38 -6.31
C MET A 248 -8.45 -10.00 -5.21
N ASN A 249 -8.71 -8.70 -5.01
CA ASN A 249 -9.74 -8.25 -4.07
C ASN A 249 -11.14 -8.74 -4.50
N LYS A 250 -11.43 -8.81 -5.82
CA LYS A 250 -12.66 -9.39 -6.37
C LYS A 250 -12.80 -10.85 -5.98
N THR A 251 -11.75 -11.66 -6.09
CA THR A 251 -11.79 -13.08 -5.65
C THR A 251 -12.15 -13.19 -4.16
N TYR A 252 -11.59 -12.33 -3.31
CA TYR A 252 -11.97 -12.32 -1.89
C TYR A 252 -13.44 -11.92 -1.68
N ILE A 253 -13.89 -10.86 -2.33
CA ILE A 253 -15.25 -10.33 -2.18
C ILE A 253 -16.29 -11.34 -2.69
N CYS A 254 -16.06 -11.95 -3.86
CA CYS A 254 -17.03 -12.80 -4.54
C CYS A 254 -16.96 -14.25 -4.06
N ASP A 255 -15.76 -14.80 -3.89
CA ASP A 255 -15.58 -16.25 -3.76
C ASP A 255 -15.27 -16.68 -2.32
N VAL A 256 -14.49 -15.85 -1.58
CA VAL A 256 -14.08 -16.16 -0.20
C VAL A 256 -15.12 -15.67 0.80
N TRP A 257 -15.36 -14.36 0.87
CA TRP A 257 -16.31 -13.75 1.80
C TRP A 257 -17.75 -13.83 1.29
N LYS A 258 -17.93 -13.93 -0.03
CA LYS A 258 -19.24 -14.00 -0.70
C LYS A 258 -20.14 -12.83 -0.32
N VAL A 259 -19.55 -11.63 -0.21
CA VAL A 259 -20.22 -10.37 0.16
C VAL A 259 -20.45 -9.48 -1.06
N GLY A 260 -20.13 -9.95 -2.26
CA GLY A 260 -20.39 -9.23 -3.49
C GLY A 260 -20.50 -10.15 -4.68
N LEU A 261 -20.84 -9.56 -5.82
CA LEU A 261 -21.03 -10.25 -7.09
C LEU A 261 -20.07 -9.68 -8.13
N GLY A 262 -19.43 -10.58 -8.90
CA GLY A 262 -18.62 -10.19 -10.03
C GLY A 262 -19.48 -9.89 -11.26
N PHE A 263 -19.06 -8.93 -12.08
CA PHE A 263 -19.64 -8.71 -13.40
C PHE A 263 -19.12 -9.73 -14.41
N GLU A 264 -20.01 -10.16 -15.30
CA GLU A 264 -19.67 -10.91 -16.51
C GLU A 264 -19.44 -9.95 -17.68
N LYS A 265 -18.43 -10.25 -18.50
CA LYS A 265 -18.14 -9.49 -19.72
C LYS A 265 -18.84 -10.15 -20.91
N ASP A 266 -19.29 -9.34 -21.86
CA ASP A 266 -19.84 -9.82 -23.13
C ASP A 266 -18.74 -10.37 -24.05
N GLU A 267 -19.13 -10.80 -25.25
CA GLU A 267 -18.20 -11.31 -26.28
C GLU A 267 -17.12 -10.30 -26.72
N ASN A 268 -17.34 -9.00 -26.48
CA ASN A 268 -16.39 -7.92 -26.77
C ASN A 268 -15.54 -7.54 -25.54
N GLY A 269 -15.70 -8.23 -24.41
CA GLY A 269 -15.00 -7.93 -23.17
C GLY A 269 -15.57 -6.74 -22.39
N LEU A 270 -16.77 -6.26 -22.73
CA LEU A 270 -17.43 -5.12 -22.11
C LEU A 270 -18.47 -5.56 -21.08
N ILE A 271 -18.63 -4.76 -20.02
CA ILE A 271 -19.72 -4.95 -19.05
C ILE A 271 -20.93 -4.15 -19.55
N THR A 272 -22.04 -4.83 -19.82
CA THR A 272 -23.24 -4.19 -20.36
C THR A 272 -24.07 -3.52 -19.27
N LYS A 273 -24.90 -2.54 -19.65
CA LYS A 273 -25.84 -1.92 -18.69
C LYS A 273 -26.85 -2.93 -18.17
N GLU A 274 -27.22 -3.92 -18.98
CA GLU A 274 -28.10 -5.02 -18.62
C GLU A 274 -27.49 -5.90 -17.52
N GLU A 275 -26.21 -6.24 -17.65
CA GLU A 275 -25.48 -6.99 -16.64
C GLU A 275 -25.33 -6.19 -15.35
N ILE A 276 -24.99 -4.89 -15.43
CA ILE A 276 -24.90 -4.03 -14.23
C ILE A 276 -26.24 -4.01 -13.50
N LYS A 277 -27.34 -3.77 -14.24
CA LYS A 277 -28.67 -3.72 -13.65
C LYS A 277 -29.02 -5.05 -12.98
N LYS A 278 -28.81 -6.18 -13.67
CA LYS A 278 -29.06 -7.52 -13.15
C LYS A 278 -28.30 -7.75 -11.82
N LYS A 279 -27.00 -7.44 -11.78
CA LYS A 279 -26.19 -7.62 -10.57
C LYS A 279 -26.59 -6.70 -9.42
N VAL A 280 -27.02 -5.47 -9.71
CA VAL A 280 -27.57 -4.56 -8.68
C VAL A 280 -28.87 -5.11 -8.11
N ASP A 281 -29.79 -5.55 -8.97
CA ASP A 281 -31.07 -6.13 -8.54
C ASP A 281 -30.81 -7.40 -7.70
N GLU A 282 -29.93 -8.32 -8.15
CA GLU A 282 -29.49 -9.51 -7.41
C GLU A 282 -28.89 -9.16 -6.04
N LEU A 283 -27.98 -8.19 -5.99
CA LEU A 283 -27.27 -7.80 -4.76
C LEU A 283 -28.23 -7.21 -3.72
N LEU A 284 -29.22 -6.42 -4.13
CA LEU A 284 -30.17 -5.77 -3.22
C LEU A 284 -31.22 -6.74 -2.66
N GLU A 285 -31.51 -7.83 -3.37
CA GLU A 285 -32.46 -8.86 -2.94
C GLU A 285 -31.80 -10.01 -2.16
N ASP A 286 -30.48 -10.14 -2.19
CA ASP A 286 -29.73 -11.21 -1.50
C ASP A 286 -29.52 -10.91 -0.01
N GLU A 287 -30.44 -11.40 0.82
CA GLU A 287 -30.34 -11.30 2.28
C GLU A 287 -29.15 -12.08 2.86
N GLU A 288 -28.62 -13.11 2.18
CA GLU A 288 -27.44 -13.83 2.67
C GLU A 288 -26.16 -13.00 2.51
N ILE A 289 -26.01 -12.28 1.39
CA ILE A 289 -24.90 -11.34 1.18
C ILE A 289 -24.93 -10.28 2.29
N LYS A 290 -26.11 -9.75 2.60
CA LYS A 290 -26.29 -8.77 3.68
C LYS A 290 -25.91 -9.36 5.04
N GLU A 291 -26.34 -10.58 5.36
CA GLU A 291 -25.97 -11.26 6.61
C GLU A 291 -24.45 -11.47 6.71
N ARG A 292 -23.81 -11.95 5.64
CA ARG A 292 -22.34 -12.13 5.58
C ARG A 292 -21.60 -10.80 5.73
N SER A 293 -22.10 -9.74 5.10
CA SER A 293 -21.52 -8.39 5.20
C SER A 293 -21.59 -7.84 6.62
N LEU A 294 -22.71 -8.02 7.32
CA LEU A 294 -22.86 -7.62 8.72
C LEU A 294 -21.89 -8.38 9.63
N LYS A 295 -21.75 -9.70 9.43
CA LYS A 295 -20.75 -10.51 10.17
C LYS A 295 -19.33 -10.03 9.91
N LEU A 296 -18.98 -9.71 8.66
CA LEU A 296 -17.67 -9.14 8.33
C LEU A 296 -17.43 -7.81 9.07
N MET A 297 -18.44 -6.93 9.08
CA MET A 297 -18.38 -5.66 9.81
C MET A 297 -18.16 -5.88 11.32
N GLU A 298 -18.88 -6.81 11.94
CA GLU A 298 -18.70 -7.16 13.36
C GLU A 298 -17.28 -7.65 13.67
N ILE A 299 -16.72 -8.50 12.81
CA ILE A 299 -15.33 -8.98 12.94
C ILE A 299 -14.36 -7.79 12.89
N VAL A 300 -14.52 -6.90 11.92
CA VAL A 300 -13.66 -5.73 11.73
C VAL A 300 -13.76 -4.78 12.93
N VAL A 301 -14.97 -4.54 13.45
CA VAL A 301 -15.19 -3.70 14.65
C VAL A 301 -14.55 -4.32 15.88
N LYS A 302 -14.69 -5.63 16.08
CA LYS A 302 -14.08 -6.36 17.20
C LYS A 302 -12.55 -6.27 17.17
N ASN A 303 -11.97 -6.35 15.97
CA ASN A 303 -10.51 -6.35 15.78
C ASN A 303 -9.88 -4.97 15.87
N LYS A 304 -10.67 -3.89 15.87
CA LYS A 304 -10.15 -2.52 16.04
C LYS A 304 -9.25 -2.39 17.27
N SER A 305 -9.68 -2.97 18.41
CA SER A 305 -8.89 -2.93 19.65
C SER A 305 -7.53 -3.60 19.53
N GLU A 306 -7.41 -4.64 18.70
CA GLU A 306 -6.14 -5.34 18.46
C GLU A 306 -5.26 -4.58 17.48
N GLY A 307 -5.85 -3.97 16.44
CA GLY A 307 -5.17 -3.03 15.55
C GLY A 307 -4.55 -1.86 16.31
N ASP A 308 -5.28 -1.28 17.27
CA ASP A 308 -4.79 -0.20 18.13
C ASP A 308 -3.63 -0.67 19.04
N LYS A 309 -3.67 -1.91 19.56
CA LYS A 309 -2.55 -2.49 20.32
C LYS A 309 -1.32 -2.68 19.44
N ASN A 310 -1.50 -3.19 18.23
CA ASN A 310 -0.43 -3.38 17.25
C ASN A 310 0.20 -2.05 16.85
N LEU A 311 -0.61 -1.01 16.65
CA LEU A 311 -0.13 0.34 16.40
C LEU A 311 0.70 0.87 17.57
N ASN A 312 0.22 0.72 18.81
CA ASN A 312 0.97 1.14 19.99
C ASN A 312 2.28 0.35 20.16
N LYS A 313 2.26 -0.96 19.89
CA LYS A 313 3.47 -1.80 19.86
C LYS A 313 4.49 -1.25 18.86
N PHE A 314 4.06 -0.93 17.64
CA PHE A 314 4.92 -0.32 16.63
C PHE A 314 5.49 1.03 17.10
N ILE A 315 4.65 1.91 17.64
CA ILE A 315 5.06 3.24 18.09
C ILE A 315 6.11 3.16 19.20
N ASN A 316 5.91 2.26 20.18
CA ASN A 316 6.88 2.06 21.25
C ASN A 316 8.21 1.55 20.69
N TRP A 317 8.16 0.54 19.82
CA TRP A 317 9.36 0.03 19.14
C TRP A 317 10.07 1.11 18.30
N ALA A 318 9.33 2.01 17.63
CA ALA A 318 9.91 3.06 16.80
C ALA A 318 10.55 4.20 17.62
N LYS A 319 10.14 4.38 18.88
CA LYS A 319 10.63 5.43 19.79
C LYS A 319 11.88 5.01 20.58
N GLU A 320 12.04 3.71 20.85
CA GLU A 320 13.24 3.13 21.48
C GLU A 320 14.51 3.35 20.64
#